data_AF-A0A2S4ZYW2-F1
#
_entry.id   AF-A0A2S4ZYW2-F1
#
_cell.length_a   1.000
_cell.length_b   1.000
_cell.length_c   1.000
_cell.angle_alpha   90.00
_cell.angle_beta   90.00
_cell.angle_gamma   90.00
#
_symmetry.space_group_name_H-M   'P 1'
#
loop_
_entity.id
_entity.type
_entity.pdbx_description
1 polymer ?
#
loop_
_entity_poly.entity_id
_entity_poly.type
_entity_poly.pdbx_seq_one_letter_code
_entity_poly.pdbx_strand_id
1 'polypeptide(L)'
;MKTDSSLLLYNKYYSLTNKEIEVELKNKTKWRGKFLGYFRGEKNYISKWQLVDIDVLFGSDNFGFLMGRIIVHKDIVKIFFFQDNSIMIL
;
A
#
# COMPACT_ATOMS: atom_id res chain seq x y z
N MET A 1 -5.95 -8.66 -22.25
CA MET A 1 -4.81 -8.23 -21.41
C MET A 1 -5.19 -8.42 -19.95
N LYS A 2 -4.36 -9.08 -19.15
CA LYS A 2 -4.61 -9.21 -17.71
C LYS A 2 -4.46 -7.81 -17.10
N THR A 3 -5.50 -7.26 -16.48
CA THR A 3 -5.46 -5.92 -15.89
C THR A 3 -4.38 -5.87 -14.81
N ASP A 4 -3.51 -4.87 -14.85
CA ASP A 4 -2.45 -4.70 -13.86
C ASP A 4 -3.07 -4.32 -12.51
N SER A 5 -3.11 -5.29 -11.60
CA SER A 5 -3.66 -5.15 -10.26
C SER A 5 -2.96 -4.06 -9.45
N SER A 6 -1.70 -3.78 -9.75
CA SER A 6 -0.91 -2.75 -9.10
C SER A 6 -1.34 -1.34 -9.50
N LEU A 7 -1.69 -1.17 -10.78
CA LEU A 7 -2.24 0.07 -11.31
C LEU A 7 -3.68 0.31 -10.84
N LEU A 8 -4.50 -0.74 -10.76
CA LEU A 8 -5.85 -0.65 -10.20
C LEU A 8 -5.80 -0.22 -8.73
N LEU A 9 -4.90 -0.82 -7.95
CA LEU A 9 -4.68 -0.42 -6.56
C LEU A 9 -4.23 1.04 -6.47
N TYR A 10 -3.26 1.45 -7.30
CA TYR A 10 -2.79 2.83 -7.36
C TYR A 10 -3.94 3.81 -7.59
N ASN A 11 -4.70 3.61 -8.68
CA ASN A 11 -5.79 4.51 -9.06
C ASN A 11 -6.84 4.61 -7.95
N LYS A 12 -7.24 3.47 -7.38
CA LYS A 12 -8.20 3.44 -6.28
C LYS A 12 -7.66 4.13 -5.03
N TYR A 13 -6.48 3.75 -4.56
CA TYR A 13 -5.91 4.31 -3.34
C TYR A 13 -5.70 5.82 -3.46
N TYR A 14 -5.17 6.29 -4.58
CA TYR A 14 -4.89 7.72 -4.76
C TYR A 14 -6.13 8.56 -5.01
N SER A 15 -7.28 7.98 -5.41
CA SER A 15 -8.56 8.69 -5.49
C SER A 15 -9.25 8.92 -4.13
N LEU A 16 -8.83 8.22 -3.07
CA LEU A 16 -9.43 8.38 -1.73
C LEU A 16 -9.00 9.69 -1.05
N THR A 17 -9.84 10.28 -0.21
CA THR A 17 -9.44 11.37 0.70
C THR A 17 -8.86 10.80 1.98
N ASN A 18 -9.51 9.80 2.58
CA ASN A 18 -8.97 9.03 3.70
C ASN A 18 -8.09 7.88 3.15
N LYS A 19 -6.81 7.90 3.55
CA LYS A 19 -5.78 6.95 3.10
C LYS A 19 -5.62 5.72 3.99
N GLU A 20 -6.49 5.56 4.97
CA GLU A 20 -6.43 4.43 5.87
C GLU A 20 -6.84 3.11 5.19
N ILE A 21 -5.96 2.12 5.28
CA ILE A 21 -6.11 0.79 4.70
C ILE A 21 -5.64 -0.30 5.67
N GLU A 22 -6.16 -1.51 5.49
CA GLU A 22 -5.57 -2.75 6.03
C GLU A 22 -5.09 -3.62 4.87
N VAL A 23 -3.83 -4.02 4.91
CA VAL A 23 -3.18 -4.86 3.90
C VAL A 23 -2.95 -6.25 4.48
N GLU A 24 -3.46 -7.28 3.80
CA GLU A 24 -3.23 -8.68 4.13
C GLU A 24 -2.25 -9.31 3.13
N LEU A 25 -1.20 -9.91 3.66
CA LEU A 25 -0.14 -10.57 2.89
C LEU A 25 -0.37 -12.09 2.82
N LYS A 26 0.29 -12.77 1.87
CA LYS A 26 0.22 -14.23 1.69
C LYS A 26 0.57 -15.03 2.93
N ASN A 27 1.44 -14.50 3.78
CA ASN A 27 1.81 -15.11 5.07
C ASN A 27 0.75 -14.87 6.17
N LYS A 28 -0.46 -14.42 5.81
CA LYS A 28 -1.57 -14.06 6.72
C LYS A 28 -1.29 -12.88 7.65
N THR A 29 -0.16 -12.19 7.46
CA THR A 29 0.13 -10.98 8.24
C THR A 29 -0.75 -9.85 7.75
N LYS A 30 -1.32 -9.09 8.70
CA LYS A 30 -2.16 -7.92 8.44
C LYS A 30 -1.49 -6.67 8.97
N TRP A 31 -1.54 -5.61 8.18
CA TRP A 31 -0.98 -4.31 8.53
C TRP A 31 -2.00 -3.22 8.28
N ARG A 32 -2.30 -2.44 9.31
CA ARG A 32 -3.17 -1.27 9.21
C ARG A 32 -2.31 -0.01 9.10
N GLY A 33 -2.59 0.84 8.13
CA GLY A 33 -1.75 1.99 7.87
C GLY A 33 -2.15 2.76 6.62
N LYS A 34 -1.19 3.45 6.03
CA LYS A 34 -1.32 4.21 4.78
C LYS A 34 -0.10 3.97 3.89
N PHE A 35 -0.30 3.90 2.58
CA PHE A 35 0.83 3.96 1.64
C PHE A 35 1.41 5.37 1.58
N LEU A 36 2.72 5.44 1.72
CA LEU A 36 3.51 6.66 1.64
C LEU A 36 4.09 6.86 0.23
N GLY A 37 4.48 5.76 -0.41
CA GLY A 37 5.11 5.77 -1.72
C GLY A 37 5.17 4.37 -2.33
N TYR A 38 5.77 4.28 -3.50
CA TYR A 38 5.85 3.04 -4.26
C TYR A 38 7.09 2.98 -5.14
N PHE A 39 7.49 1.76 -5.51
CA PHE A 39 8.64 1.49 -6.36
C PHE A 39 8.16 0.83 -7.65
N ARG A 40 8.52 1.39 -8.79
CA ARG A 40 8.22 0.81 -10.10
C ARG A 40 9.10 -0.41 -10.36
N GLY A 41 8.52 -1.44 -10.96
CA GLY A 41 9.25 -2.58 -11.53
C GLY A 41 9.59 -2.35 -13.01
N GLU A 42 10.12 -3.38 -13.66
CA GLU A 42 10.30 -3.39 -15.11
C GLU A 42 8.92 -3.28 -15.80
N LYS A 43 8.78 -2.58 -16.94
CA LYS A 43 7.51 -2.47 -17.69
C LYS A 43 6.36 -1.70 -16.98
N ASN A 44 6.67 -0.70 -16.17
CA ASN A 44 5.71 0.29 -15.63
C ASN A 44 4.67 -0.20 -14.60
N TYR A 45 4.78 -1.41 -14.05
CA TYR A 45 3.94 -1.83 -12.92
C TYR A 45 4.57 -1.41 -11.57
N ILE A 46 3.76 -1.39 -10.51
CA ILE A 46 4.25 -1.13 -9.15
C ILE A 46 4.69 -2.44 -8.51
N SER A 47 5.98 -2.54 -8.19
CA SER A 47 6.60 -3.75 -7.64
C SER A 47 6.53 -3.82 -6.13
N LYS A 48 6.63 -2.67 -5.44
CA LYS A 48 6.67 -2.57 -3.98
C LYS A 48 5.96 -1.31 -3.51
N TRP A 49 5.42 -1.37 -2.31
CA TRP A 49 4.75 -0.26 -1.63
C TRP A 49 5.48 0.04 -0.32
N GLN A 50 5.58 1.32 0.01
CA GLN A 50 6.02 1.76 1.32
C GLN A 50 4.78 2.01 2.18
N LEU A 51 4.60 1.21 3.21
CA LEU A 51 3.49 1.27 4.15
C LEU A 51 3.96 1.84 5.49
N VAL A 52 3.20 2.76 6.07
CA VAL A 52 3.45 3.30 7.41
C VAL A 52 2.25 3.11 8.30
N ASP A 53 2.47 3.01 9.60
CA ASP A 53 1.37 2.97 10.57
C ASP A 53 0.57 4.29 10.51
N ILE A 54 -0.72 4.21 10.86
CA ILE A 54 -1.66 5.33 10.67
C ILE A 54 -1.23 6.58 11.46
N ASP A 55 -0.74 6.38 12.68
CA ASP A 55 -0.37 7.40 13.66
C ASP A 55 1.01 8.03 13.41
N VAL A 56 1.76 7.55 12.40
CA VAL A 56 3.03 8.17 12.03
C VAL A 56 2.74 9.54 11.40
N LEU A 57 3.04 10.59 12.18
CA LEU A 57 3.16 11.97 11.70
C LEU A 57 4.31 12.00 10.69
N PHE A 58 4.07 12.59 9.52
CA PHE A 58 5.08 12.70 8.48
C PHE A 58 6.35 13.34 9.07
N GLY A 59 7.43 12.58 9.09
CA GLY A 59 8.70 12.99 9.67
C GLY A 59 9.72 11.89 9.47
N SER A 60 10.92 12.30 9.06
CA SER A 60 12.12 11.48 9.19
C SER A 60 12.29 11.02 10.63
N ASP A 61 12.80 9.81 10.83
CA ASP A 61 13.37 9.46 12.13
C ASP A 61 14.53 10.41 12.50
N ASN A 62 15.13 10.25 13.69
CA ASN A 62 16.28 11.05 14.13
C ASN A 62 17.49 10.99 13.17
N PHE A 63 17.45 10.15 12.14
CA PHE A 63 18.50 9.96 11.13
C PHE A 63 18.07 10.36 9.71
N GLY A 64 16.87 10.90 9.49
CA GLY A 64 16.43 11.33 8.16
C GLY A 64 15.65 10.27 7.35
N PHE A 65 15.42 9.07 7.87
CA PHE A 65 14.79 8.00 7.10
C PHE A 65 13.27 8.08 7.13
N LEU A 66 12.64 7.85 5.97
CA LEU A 66 11.20 7.62 5.87
C LEU A 66 10.86 6.36 6.67
N MET A 67 10.32 6.53 7.87
CA MET A 67 9.78 5.43 8.67
C MET A 67 8.73 4.69 7.84
N GLY A 68 8.81 3.36 7.80
CA GLY A 68 7.87 2.54 7.05
C GLY A 68 8.41 1.18 6.67
N ARG A 69 7.51 0.28 6.30
CA ARG A 69 7.79 -1.06 5.84
C ARG A 69 7.66 -1.12 4.33
N ILE A 70 8.61 -1.76 3.67
CA ILE A 70 8.51 -2.06 2.25
C ILE A 70 7.81 -3.41 2.10
N ILE A 71 6.67 -3.43 1.39
CA ILE A 71 5.94 -4.65 1.04
C ILE A 71 6.02 -4.89 -0.45
N VAL A 72 6.17 -6.14 -0.87
CA VAL A 72 6.17 -6.51 -2.30
C VAL A 72 4.73 -6.65 -2.79
N HIS A 73 4.37 -6.00 -3.89
CA HIS A 73 3.00 -6.00 -4.40
C HIS A 73 2.46 -7.41 -4.65
N LYS A 74 3.29 -8.30 -5.22
CA LYS A 74 2.93 -9.69 -5.51
C LYS A 74 2.57 -10.52 -4.28
N ASP A 75 2.92 -10.06 -3.08
CA ASP A 75 2.67 -10.76 -1.83
C ASP A 75 1.41 -10.25 -1.12
N ILE A 76 0.79 -9.20 -1.64
CA ILE A 76 -0.50 -8.71 -1.16
C ILE A 76 -1.60 -9.61 -1.73
N VAL A 77 -2.48 -10.07 -0.86
CA VAL A 77 -3.65 -10.89 -1.22
C VAL A 77 -4.92 -10.05 -1.20
N LYS A 78 -5.00 -9.13 -0.23
CA LYS A 78 -6.21 -8.36 0.02
C LYS A 78 -5.87 -7.00 0.61
N ILE A 79 -6.65 -6.00 0.23
CA ILE A 79 -6.64 -4.66 0.83
C ILE A 79 -8.07 -4.28 1.19
N PHE A 80 -8.26 -3.85 2.43
CA PHE A 80 -9.48 -3.23 2.92
C PHE A 80 -9.29 -1.71 2.99
N PHE A 81 -10.25 -0.96 2.46
CA PHE A 81 -10.23 0.50 2.43
C PHE A 81 -11.26 1.03 3.44
N PHE A 82 -10.80 1.73 4.47
CA PHE A 82 -11.67 2.19 5.55
C PHE A 82 -12.61 3.33 5.13
N GLN A 83 -12.27 4.09 4.08
CA GLN A 83 -13.11 5.19 3.60
C GLN A 83 -14.50 4.73 3.15
N ASP A 84 -14.57 3.64 2.41
CA ASP A 84 -15.78 3.17 1.73
C ASP A 84 -16.14 1.72 2.10
N ASN A 85 -15.45 1.14 3.09
CA ASN A 85 -15.59 -0.25 3.54
C ASN A 85 -15.42 -1.29 2.41
N SER A 86 -14.72 -0.93 1.34
CA SER A 86 -14.54 -1.80 0.19
C SER A 86 -13.31 -2.69 0.33
N ILE A 87 -13.32 -3.79 -0.42
CA ILE A 87 -12.22 -4.76 -0.47
C ILE A 87 -11.70 -4.86 -1.90
N MET A 88 -10.37 -4.92 -2.06
CA MET A 88 -9.71 -5.33 -3.29
C MET A 88 -8.95 -6.63 -3.05
N ILE A 89 -9.18 -7.63 -3.90
CA ILE A 89 -8.45 -8.90 -3.91
C ILE A 89 -7.45 -8.83 -5.07
N LEU A 90 -6.20 -9.25 -4.82
CA LEU A 90 -5.07 -9.13 -5.74
C LEU A 90 -4.50 -10.50 -6.14
#